data_AF-A0A180FVX3-F1
#
_entry.id   AF-A0A180FVX3-F1
#
_cell.length_a   1.000
_cell.length_b   1.000
_cell.length_c   1.000
_cell.angle_alpha   90.00
_cell.angle_beta   90.00
_cell.angle_gamma   90.00
#
_symmetry.space_group_name_H-M   'P 1'
#
loop_
_entity.id
_entity.type
_entity.pdbx_description
1 polymer ?
#
loop_
_entity_poly.entity_id
_entity_poly.type
_entity_poly.pdbx_seq_one_letter_code
_entity_poly.pdbx_strand_id
1 'polypeptide(L)'
;MDTPQESGPSRKMVKIKPQDRNLKFTGTRVEAFLRQYELAANLDGASDEDKVLQIPSFLGSEDIQDAVWDMSGYATKSWAVLREQM
;
A
#
# COMPACT_ATOMS: atom_id res chain seq x y z
N MET A 1 -2.30 12.09 -31.61
CA MET A 1 -1.18 12.51 -30.75
C MET A 1 -0.95 11.35 -29.80
N ASP A 2 -0.07 10.42 -30.19
CA ASP A 2 0.27 9.23 -29.41
C ASP A 2 1.36 9.64 -28.42
N THR A 3 1.02 9.74 -27.14
CA THR A 3 1.97 10.10 -26.09
C THR A 3 2.74 8.84 -25.73
N PRO A 4 4.09 8.84 -25.77
CA PRO A 4 4.84 7.63 -25.47
C PRO A 4 4.65 7.28 -24.00
N GLN A 5 4.05 6.12 -23.76
CA GLN A 5 3.95 5.52 -22.43
C GLN A 5 5.38 5.21 -21.97
N GLU A 6 5.94 6.11 -21.16
CA GLU A 6 7.23 5.92 -20.51
C GLU A 6 7.17 4.67 -19.64
N SER A 7 7.62 3.56 -20.22
CA SER A 7 8.14 2.43 -19.49
C SER A 7 9.46 2.89 -18.87
N GLY A 8 9.35 3.65 -17.77
CA GLY A 8 10.47 3.89 -16.86
C GLY A 8 11.05 2.54 -16.43
N PRO A 9 12.34 2.49 -16.03
CA PRO A 9 12.98 1.24 -15.65
C PRO A 9 12.07 0.54 -14.65
N SER A 10 11.78 -0.74 -14.88
CA SER A 10 11.00 -1.58 -13.98
C SER A 10 11.71 -1.58 -12.62
N ARG A 11 11.39 -0.58 -11.79
CA ARG A 11 11.92 -0.42 -10.46
C ARG A 11 11.54 -1.70 -9.75
N LYS A 12 12.54 -2.43 -9.24
CA LYS A 12 12.25 -3.63 -8.47
C LYS A 12 11.45 -3.19 -7.25
N MET A 13 10.14 -3.47 -7.28
CA MET A 13 9.27 -3.19 -6.15
C MET A 13 9.80 -3.95 -4.93
N VAL A 14 9.91 -3.25 -3.82
CA VAL A 14 10.37 -3.84 -2.57
C VAL A 14 9.20 -4.58 -1.96
N LYS A 15 9.25 -5.91 -1.92
CA LYS A 15 8.18 -6.71 -1.32
C LYS A 15 8.17 -6.51 0.20
N ILE A 16 7.17 -5.79 0.70
CA ILE A 16 7.00 -5.54 2.13
C ILE A 16 6.58 -6.86 2.77
N LYS A 17 7.23 -7.21 3.88
CA LYS A 17 6.91 -8.41 4.65
C LYS A 17 6.40 -7.98 6.02
N PRO A 18 5.22 -8.44 6.45
CA PRO A 18 4.75 -8.13 7.77
C PRO A 18 5.72 -8.76 8.79
N GLN A 19 6.15 -7.97 9.77
CA GLN A 19 7.02 -8.46 10.86
C GLN A 19 6.30 -9.52 11.69
N ASP A 20 4.98 -9.37 11.83
CA ASP A 20 4.09 -10.39 12.37
C ASP A 20 3.36 -11.12 11.23
N ARG A 21 3.67 -12.40 11.02
CA ARG A 21 3.04 -13.21 9.95
C ARG A 21 1.52 -13.38 10.13
N ASN A 22 1.00 -13.08 11.32
CA ASN A 22 -0.43 -13.08 11.61
C ASN A 22 -1.07 -11.68 11.51
N LEU A 23 -0.34 -10.67 11.02
CA LEU A 23 -0.88 -9.33 10.74
C LEU A 23 -1.87 -9.38 9.57
N LYS A 24 -3.09 -9.84 9.85
CA LYS A 24 -4.24 -9.68 8.97
C LYS A 24 -5.07 -8.53 9.49
N PHE A 25 -5.26 -7.50 8.68
CA PHE A 25 -6.17 -6.42 9.03
C PHE A 25 -7.61 -6.96 9.01
N THR A 26 -8.24 -6.99 10.19
CA THR A 26 -9.63 -7.49 10.37
C THR A 26 -10.66 -6.36 10.39
N GLY A 27 -10.33 -5.16 9.89
CA GLY A 27 -11.24 -4.01 9.90
C GLY A 27 -11.27 -3.21 11.21
N THR A 28 -10.50 -3.61 12.23
CA THR A 28 -10.41 -2.88 13.51
C THR A 28 -8.98 -2.41 13.75
N ARG A 29 -8.82 -1.27 14.43
CA ARG A 29 -7.50 -0.66 14.76
C ARG A 29 -6.67 -0.26 13.54
N VAL A 30 -7.30 0.44 12.57
CA VAL A 30 -6.66 0.98 11.34
C VAL A 30 -5.33 1.68 11.65
N GLU A 31 -5.30 2.59 12.62
CA GLU A 31 -4.06 3.32 12.97
C GLU A 31 -2.92 2.39 13.43
N ALA A 32 -3.21 1.36 14.23
CA ALA A 32 -2.19 0.42 14.69
C ALA A 32 -1.66 -0.43 13.51
N PHE A 33 -2.54 -0.85 12.62
CA PHE A 33 -2.16 -1.57 11.40
C PHE A 33 -1.27 -0.71 10.50
N LEU A 34 -1.67 0.55 10.22
CA LEU A 34 -0.89 1.48 9.41
C LEU A 34 0.50 1.71 10.01
N ARG A 35 0.60 1.91 11.34
CA ARG A 35 1.89 2.06 12.03
C ARG A 35 2.79 0.83 11.84
N GLN A 36 2.24 -0.39 11.98
CA GLN A 36 3.00 -1.63 11.79
C GLN A 36 3.41 -1.83 10.32
N TYR A 37 2.52 -1.47 9.40
CA TYR A 37 2.78 -1.54 7.96
C TYR A 37 3.88 -0.56 7.54
N GLU A 38 3.83 0.69 7.99
CA GLU A 38 4.86 1.70 7.74
C GLU A 38 6.21 1.28 8.31
N LEU A 39 6.21 0.68 9.52
CA LEU A 39 7.42 0.13 10.11
C LEU A 39 8.01 -0.99 9.26
N ALA A 40 7.19 -1.96 8.82
CA ALA A 40 7.64 -3.05 7.95
C ALA A 40 8.19 -2.51 6.61
N ALA A 41 7.46 -1.58 5.99
CA ALA A 41 7.88 -0.93 4.76
C ALA A 41 9.23 -0.22 4.92
N ASN A 42 9.42 0.51 6.00
CA ASN A 42 10.68 1.20 6.28
C ASN A 42 11.84 0.22 6.54
N LEU A 43 11.58 -0.91 7.19
CA LEU A 43 12.58 -1.97 7.42
C LEU A 43 13.01 -2.67 6.13
N ASP A 44 12.07 -2.92 5.22
CA ASP A 44 12.34 -3.53 3.92
C ASP A 44 12.94 -2.51 2.91
N GLY A 45 12.91 -1.20 3.23
CA GLY A 45 13.38 -0.13 2.35
C GLY A 45 12.38 0.22 1.23
N ALA A 46 11.09 -0.01 1.47
CA ALA A 46 10.01 0.24 0.52
C ALA A 46 9.68 1.74 0.41
N SER A 47 9.43 2.16 -0.82
CA SER A 47 9.01 3.54 -1.12
C SER A 47 7.52 3.74 -0.86
N ASP A 48 7.06 4.99 -0.83
CA ASP A 48 5.64 5.29 -0.67
C ASP A 48 4.77 4.69 -1.79
N GLU A 49 5.28 4.63 -3.01
CA GLU A 49 4.62 3.91 -4.11
C GLU A 49 4.50 2.41 -3.83
N ASP A 50 5.56 1.78 -3.30
CA ASP A 50 5.53 0.35 -2.95
C ASP A 50 4.50 0.07 -1.84
N LYS A 51 4.35 1.00 -0.89
CA LYS A 51 3.35 0.94 0.20
C LYS A 51 1.94 0.97 -0.35
N VAL A 52 1.65 1.92 -1.25
CA VAL A 52 0.32 2.05 -1.85
C VAL A 52 -0.04 0.81 -2.65
N LEU A 53 0.88 0.29 -3.46
CA LEU A 53 0.59 -0.86 -4.32
C LEU A 53 0.46 -2.18 -3.55
N GLN A 54 1.09 -2.30 -2.38
CA GLN A 54 1.08 -3.54 -1.61
C GLN A 54 0.09 -3.57 -0.47
N ILE A 55 -0.42 -2.43 0.03
CA ILE A 55 -1.35 -2.43 1.16
C ILE A 55 -2.59 -3.33 0.96
N PRO A 56 -3.21 -3.47 -0.24
CA PRO A 56 -4.35 -4.37 -0.41
C PRO A 56 -4.02 -5.83 -0.09
N SER A 57 -2.78 -6.27 -0.31
CA SER A 57 -2.32 -7.63 0.00
C SER A 57 -2.27 -7.93 1.51
N PHE A 58 -2.35 -6.89 2.36
CA PHE A 58 -2.34 -7.00 3.81
C PHE A 58 -3.75 -6.85 4.41
N LEU A 59 -4.74 -6.54 3.58
CA LEU A 59 -6.15 -6.45 3.98
C LEU A 59 -6.79 -7.84 3.91
N GLY A 60 -7.45 -8.24 4.99
CA GLY A 60 -8.04 -9.57 5.12
C GLY A 60 -9.40 -9.78 4.45
N SER A 61 -10.00 -8.71 3.92
CA SER A 61 -11.36 -8.71 3.34
C SER A 61 -11.36 -8.04 1.97
N GLU A 62 -12.02 -8.66 0.99
CA GLU A 62 -12.19 -8.10 -0.36
C GLU A 62 -12.89 -6.74 -0.33
N ASP A 63 -13.92 -6.56 0.50
CA ASP A 63 -14.63 -5.27 0.62
C ASP A 63 -13.71 -4.10 0.99
N ILE A 64 -12.70 -4.36 1.84
CA ILE A 64 -11.73 -3.35 2.27
C ILE A 64 -10.72 -3.11 1.15
N GLN A 65 -10.36 -4.15 0.39
CA GLN A 65 -9.46 -4.03 -0.75
C GLN A 65 -10.10 -3.17 -1.85
N ASP A 66 -11.37 -3.43 -2.21
CA ASP A 66 -12.12 -2.63 -3.19
C ASP A 66 -12.22 -1.17 -2.76
N ALA A 67 -12.57 -0.92 -1.49
CA ALA A 67 -12.63 0.44 -0.96
C ALA A 67 -11.28 1.18 -1.09
N VAL A 68 -10.16 0.49 -0.88
CA VAL A 68 -8.81 1.05 -1.05
C VAL A 68 -8.44 1.26 -2.51
N TRP A 69 -8.89 0.39 -3.42
CA TRP A 69 -8.70 0.57 -4.86
C TRP A 69 -9.41 1.80 -5.41
N ASP A 70 -10.58 2.12 -4.86
CA ASP A 70 -11.38 3.29 -5.27
C ASP A 70 -10.87 4.62 -4.67
N MET A 71 -9.95 4.57 -3.70
CA MET A 71 -9.37 5.77 -3.10
C MET A 71 -8.43 6.50 -4.07
N SER A 72 -8.53 7.83 -4.10
CA SER A 72 -7.68 8.65 -4.98
C SER A 72 -6.20 8.62 -4.57
N GLY A 73 -5.91 8.32 -3.30
CA GLY A 73 -4.55 8.03 -2.82
C GLY A 73 -3.91 6.84 -3.53
N TYR A 74 -4.70 5.82 -3.87
CA TYR A 74 -4.23 4.64 -4.60
C TYR A 74 -3.93 4.98 -6.06
N ALA A 75 -4.87 5.64 -6.73
CA ALA A 75 -4.71 6.07 -8.12
C ALA A 75 -3.52 7.03 -8.33
N THR A 76 -3.27 7.91 -7.37
CA THR A 76 -2.14 8.86 -7.40
C THR A 76 -0.83 8.28 -6.88
N LYS A 77 -0.84 7.01 -6.41
CA LYS A 77 0.31 6.35 -5.76
C LYS A 77 0.88 7.15 -4.57
N SER A 78 0.03 7.93 -3.92
CA SER A 78 0.42 8.81 -2.81
C SER A 78 0.02 8.20 -1.48
N TRP A 79 1.00 7.67 -0.76
CA TRP A 79 0.78 7.08 0.57
C TRP A 79 0.15 8.07 1.55
N ALA A 80 0.60 9.32 1.54
CA ALA A 80 0.08 10.37 2.42
C ALA A 80 -1.43 10.61 2.20
N VAL A 81 -1.86 10.68 0.93
CA VAL A 81 -3.27 10.89 0.57
C VAL A 81 -4.09 9.65 0.89
N LEU A 82 -3.54 8.45 0.63
CA LEU A 82 -4.22 7.20 0.92
C LEU A 82 -4.46 7.04 2.44
N ARG A 83 -3.47 7.39 3.26
CA ARG A 83 -3.56 7.31 4.71
C ARG A 83 -4.58 8.28 5.32
N GLU A 84 -4.87 9.38 4.63
CA GLU A 84 -5.89 10.34 5.06
C GLU A 84 -7.31 9.86 4.72
N GLN A 85 -7.44 8.95 3.75
CA GLN A 85 -8.71 8.39 3.27
C GLN A 85 -9.08 7.06 3.95
N MET A 86 -8.12 6.39 4.60
CA MET A 86 -8.29 5.15 5.38
C MET A 86 -8.71 5.41 6.82
#